data_AF-A0A6M0F3Z3-F1
#
_entry.id   AF-A0A6M0F3Z3-F1
#
_cell.length_a   1.000
_cell.length_b   1.000
_cell.length_c   1.000
_cell.angle_alpha   90.00
_cell.angle_beta   90.00
_cell.angle_gamma   90.00
#
_symmetry.space_group_name_H-M   'P 1'
#
loop_
_entity.id
_entity.type
_entity.pdbx_description
1 polymer ?
#
loop_
_entity_poly.entity_id
_entity_poly.type
_entity_poly.pdbx_seq_one_letter_code
_entity_poly.pdbx_strand_id
1 'polypeptide(L)'
;MTLRILEQCMLDAERAFEEQLYLEGKGYLEEALAEEPTYGKAHNHLGWLYLYHLNDLDKAERHLKLALKYTNSYKAPYIHMSTLLFDQGRFDECELILAQAEQVPGVEKSFIFNEYGRLNEVKGQYRSAIKSYKDAIKWSLNDHE
;
A
#
# COMPACT_ATOMS: atom_id res chain seq x y z
N MET A 1 11.03 -14.00 -22.03
CA MET A 1 9.84 -13.55 -22.79
C MET A 1 8.80 -12.96 -21.85
N THR A 2 8.49 -13.64 -20.74
CA THR A 2 7.52 -13.23 -19.70
C THR A 2 7.72 -11.83 -19.12
N LEU A 3 8.96 -11.41 -18.83
CA LEU A 3 9.21 -10.10 -18.22
C LEU A 3 8.70 -8.90 -19.06
N ARG A 4 8.85 -8.96 -20.39
CA ARG A 4 8.37 -7.88 -21.28
C ARG A 4 6.85 -7.80 -21.33
N ILE A 5 6.18 -8.95 -21.22
CA ILE A 5 4.71 -9.01 -21.19
C ILE A 5 4.22 -8.37 -19.90
N LEU A 6 4.81 -8.73 -18.75
CA LEU A 6 4.47 -8.13 -17.46
C LEU A 6 4.69 -6.61 -17.46
N GLU A 7 5.84 -6.14 -17.96
CA GLU A 7 6.10 -4.70 -18.07
C GLU A 7 5.08 -3.99 -18.96
N GLN A 8 4.69 -4.58 -20.09
CA GLN A 8 3.69 -4.02 -20.98
C GLN A 8 2.31 -3.95 -20.30
N CYS A 9 1.85 -5.04 -19.67
CA CYS A 9 0.59 -5.05 -18.93
C CYS A 9 0.57 -4.00 -17.82
N MET A 10 1.70 -3.77 -17.12
CA MET A 10 1.80 -2.73 -16.10
C MET A 10 1.68 -1.33 -16.69
N LEU A 11 2.37 -1.04 -17.81
CA LEU A 11 2.29 0.25 -18.48
C LEU A 11 0.89 0.54 -19.02
N ASP A 12 0.24 -0.46 -19.61
CA ASP A 12 -1.13 -0.32 -20.12
C ASP A 12 -2.13 -0.12 -18.98
N ALA A 13 -1.94 -0.81 -17.85
CA ALA A 13 -2.74 -0.59 -16.65
C ALA A 13 -2.56 0.83 -16.08
N GLU A 14 -1.33 1.32 -15.97
CA GLU A 14 -1.03 2.69 -15.50
C GLU A 14 -1.67 3.74 -16.41
N ARG A 15 -1.51 3.60 -17.73
CA ARG A 15 -2.13 4.50 -18.70
C ARG A 15 -3.67 4.48 -18.61
N ALA A 16 -4.27 3.30 -18.47
CA ALA A 16 -5.70 3.18 -18.28
C ALA A 16 -6.15 3.90 -16.99
N PHE A 17 -5.37 3.84 -15.91
CA PHE A 17 -5.67 4.56 -14.66
C PHE A 17 -5.54 6.08 -14.79
N GLU A 18 -4.56 6.59 -15.55
CA GLU A 18 -4.45 8.01 -15.89
C GLU A 18 -5.69 8.51 -16.65
N GLU A 19 -6.23 7.66 -17.53
CA GLU A 19 -7.46 7.91 -18.28
C GLU A 19 -8.75 7.57 -17.49
N GLN A 20 -8.63 7.15 -16.22
CA GLN A 20 -9.74 6.70 -15.34
C GLN A 20 -10.53 5.49 -15.88
N LEU A 21 -9.94 4.73 -16.79
CA LEU A 21 -10.46 3.49 -17.36
C LEU A 21 -10.19 2.29 -16.44
N TYR A 22 -10.72 2.36 -15.22
CA TYR A 22 -10.41 1.42 -14.14
C TYR A 22 -10.68 -0.06 -14.46
N LEU A 23 -11.75 -0.36 -15.20
CA LEU A 23 -12.07 -1.74 -15.58
C LEU A 23 -11.12 -2.28 -16.65
N GLU A 24 -10.63 -1.43 -17.54
CA GLU A 24 -9.63 -1.80 -18.54
C GLU A 24 -8.28 -2.02 -17.87
N GLY A 25 -7.84 -1.09 -17.01
CA GLY A 25 -6.62 -1.24 -16.22
C GLY A 25 -6.63 -2.51 -15.36
N LYS A 26 -7.78 -2.85 -14.77
CA LYS A 26 -7.98 -4.13 -14.08
C LYS A 26 -7.70 -5.33 -15.00
N GLY A 27 -8.19 -5.29 -16.24
CA GLY A 27 -7.99 -6.36 -17.22
C GLY A 27 -6.51 -6.61 -17.51
N TYR A 28 -5.72 -5.56 -17.73
CA TYR A 28 -4.27 -5.70 -17.91
C TYR A 28 -3.56 -6.28 -16.68
N LEU A 29 -3.99 -5.92 -15.47
CA LEU A 29 -3.44 -6.51 -14.24
C LEU A 29 -3.81 -7.98 -14.09
N GLU A 30 -5.03 -8.37 -14.48
CA GLU A 30 -5.45 -9.78 -14.49
C GLU A 30 -4.70 -10.60 -15.55
N GLU A 31 -4.39 -10.01 -16.70
CA GLU A 31 -3.50 -10.61 -17.72
C GLU A 31 -2.09 -10.83 -17.17
N ALA A 32 -1.52 -9.82 -16.51
CA ALA A 32 -0.20 -9.95 -15.86
C ALA A 32 -0.18 -11.09 -14.84
N LEU A 33 -1.26 -11.27 -14.07
CA LEU A 33 -1.38 -12.36 -13.09
C LEU A 33 -1.71 -13.73 -13.71
N ALA A 34 -2.27 -13.77 -14.92
CA ALA A 34 -2.42 -15.01 -15.67
C ALA A 34 -1.05 -15.53 -16.14
N GLU A 35 -0.15 -14.62 -16.54
CA GLU A 35 1.22 -14.94 -16.94
C GLU A 35 2.13 -15.25 -15.74
N GLU A 36 2.06 -14.45 -14.68
CA GLU A 36 2.83 -14.65 -13.44
C GLU A 36 1.95 -14.41 -12.20
N PRO A 37 1.32 -15.48 -11.66
CA PRO A 37 0.44 -15.37 -10.49
C PRO A 37 1.12 -14.87 -9.21
N THR A 38 2.46 -14.81 -9.17
CA THR A 38 3.21 -14.26 -8.02
C THR A 38 3.71 -12.85 -8.26
N TYR A 39 3.26 -12.16 -9.32
CA TYR A 39 3.72 -10.81 -9.63
C TYR A 39 3.14 -9.78 -8.66
N GLY A 40 3.86 -9.55 -7.56
CA GLY A 40 3.37 -8.76 -6.43
C GLY A 40 3.03 -7.30 -6.75
N LYS A 41 3.63 -6.69 -7.78
CA LYS A 41 3.24 -5.35 -8.24
C LYS A 41 1.80 -5.32 -8.78
N ALA A 42 1.42 -6.29 -9.61
CA ALA A 42 0.04 -6.35 -10.11
C ALA A 42 -0.97 -6.58 -8.97
N HIS A 43 -0.62 -7.42 -7.99
CA HIS A 43 -1.41 -7.55 -6.76
C HIS A 43 -1.54 -6.21 -6.00
N ASN A 44 -0.49 -5.40 -5.89
CA ASN A 44 -0.58 -4.08 -5.25
C ASN A 44 -1.57 -3.17 -5.98
N HIS A 45 -1.47 -3.06 -7.31
CA HIS A 45 -2.36 -2.19 -8.08
C HIS A 45 -3.83 -2.66 -8.05
N LEU A 46 -4.08 -3.98 -8.06
CA LEU A 46 -5.43 -4.50 -7.84
C LEU A 46 -5.93 -4.18 -6.43
N GLY A 47 -5.08 -4.29 -5.41
CA GLY A 47 -5.39 -3.91 -4.04
C GLY A 47 -5.80 -2.44 -3.93
N TRP A 48 -4.99 -1.54 -4.49
CA TRP A 48 -5.27 -0.11 -4.61
C TRP A 48 -6.59 0.15 -5.35
N LEU A 49 -6.80 -0.49 -6.49
CA LEU A 49 -7.99 -0.29 -7.31
C LEU A 49 -9.27 -0.72 -6.57
N TYR A 50 -9.23 -1.88 -5.92
CA TYR A 50 -10.36 -2.37 -5.12
C TYR A 50 -10.65 -1.47 -3.91
N LEU A 51 -9.60 -0.93 -3.28
CA LEU A 51 -9.72 -0.04 -2.14
C LEU A 51 -10.34 1.32 -2.51
N TYR A 52 -9.81 1.99 -3.54
CA TYR A 52 -10.16 3.40 -3.82
C TYR A 52 -11.21 3.60 -4.91
N HIS A 53 -11.40 2.64 -5.81
CA HIS A 53 -12.25 2.83 -7.01
C HIS A 53 -13.40 1.85 -7.13
N LEU A 54 -13.24 0.61 -6.66
CA LEU A 54 -14.30 -0.41 -6.75
C LEU A 54 -15.00 -0.69 -5.41
N ASN A 55 -14.48 -0.17 -4.31
CA ASN A 55 -15.02 -0.32 -2.95
C ASN A 55 -15.30 -1.79 -2.54
N ASP A 56 -14.44 -2.72 -2.96
CA ASP A 56 -14.50 -4.14 -2.60
C ASP A 56 -13.35 -4.44 -1.63
N LEU A 57 -13.59 -4.17 -0.35
CA LEU A 57 -12.56 -4.20 0.69
C LEU A 57 -11.99 -5.62 0.93
N ASP A 58 -12.79 -6.66 0.72
CA ASP A 58 -12.35 -8.05 0.85
C ASP A 58 -11.35 -8.41 -0.24
N LYS A 59 -11.63 -8.03 -1.50
CA LYS A 59 -10.66 -8.21 -2.58
C LYS A 59 -9.45 -7.31 -2.40
N ALA A 60 -9.62 -6.07 -1.94
CA ALA A 60 -8.50 -5.19 -1.64
C ALA A 60 -7.54 -5.85 -0.64
N GLU A 61 -8.05 -6.33 0.50
CA GLU A 61 -7.22 -6.98 1.52
C GLU A 61 -6.51 -8.22 0.97
N ARG A 62 -7.23 -9.06 0.21
CA ARG A 62 -6.65 -10.27 -0.39
C ARG A 62 -5.48 -9.94 -1.30
N HIS A 63 -5.64 -8.95 -2.18
CA HIS A 63 -4.61 -8.55 -3.12
C HIS A 63 -3.43 -7.87 -2.41
N LEU A 64 -3.67 -7.03 -1.40
CA LEU A 64 -2.60 -6.41 -0.61
C LEU A 64 -1.79 -7.43 0.19
N LYS A 65 -2.44 -8.45 0.77
CA LYS A 65 -1.74 -9.58 1.43
C LYS A 65 -0.82 -10.34 0.47
N LEU A 66 -1.29 -10.58 -0.76
CA LEU A 66 -0.49 -11.24 -1.79
C LEU A 66 0.67 -10.35 -2.26
N ALA A 67 0.44 -9.04 -2.39
CA ALA A 67 1.51 -8.09 -2.70
C ALA A 67 2.60 -8.13 -1.63
N LEU A 68 2.25 -7.99 -0.35
CA LEU A 68 3.18 -8.10 0.79
C LEU A 68 3.96 -9.42 0.80
N LYS A 69 3.29 -10.54 0.47
CA LYS A 69 3.93 -11.86 0.40
C LYS A 69 4.96 -11.96 -0.72
N TYR A 70 4.71 -11.35 -1.87
CA TYR A 70 5.53 -11.50 -3.07
C TYR A 70 6.50 -10.35 -3.31
N THR A 71 6.48 -9.30 -2.48
CA THR A 71 7.43 -8.17 -2.56
C THR A 71 8.12 -7.88 -1.23
N ASN A 72 9.36 -8.34 -1.07
CA ASN A 72 10.14 -8.13 0.17
C ASN A 72 10.68 -6.69 0.37
N SER A 73 10.56 -5.81 -0.62
CA SER A 73 11.11 -4.44 -0.55
C SER A 73 10.17 -3.35 -1.10
N TYR A 74 8.92 -3.70 -1.38
CA TYR A 74 7.98 -2.76 -1.97
C TYR A 74 7.14 -2.10 -0.89
N LYS A 75 7.16 -0.77 -0.87
CA LYS A 75 6.60 0.05 0.20
C LYS A 75 5.09 0.26 0.05
N ALA A 76 4.61 0.38 -1.19
CA ALA A 76 3.21 0.73 -1.48
C ALA A 76 2.15 -0.20 -0.85
N PRO A 77 2.35 -1.54 -0.81
CA PRO A 77 1.38 -2.42 -0.17
C PRO A 77 1.17 -2.13 1.32
N TYR A 78 2.22 -1.71 2.04
CA TYR A 78 2.12 -1.36 3.45
C TYR A 78 1.24 -0.13 3.66
N ILE A 79 1.34 0.87 2.78
CA ILE A 79 0.54 2.10 2.83
C ILE A 79 -0.94 1.78 2.64
N HIS A 80 -1.27 1.00 1.60
CA HIS A 80 -2.65 0.66 1.31
C HIS A 80 -3.25 -0.29 2.36
N MET A 81 -2.46 -1.23 2.88
CA MET A 81 -2.90 -2.15 3.92
C MET A 81 -3.13 -1.42 5.25
N SER A 82 -2.24 -0.49 5.66
CA SER A 82 -2.43 0.28 6.89
C SER A 82 -3.66 1.18 6.78
N THR A 83 -3.89 1.81 5.62
CA THR A 83 -5.09 2.62 5.34
C THR A 83 -6.35 1.78 5.45
N LEU A 84 -6.40 0.65 4.74
CA LEU A 84 -7.56 -0.27 4.77
C LEU A 84 -7.89 -0.71 6.20
N LEU A 85 -6.87 -1.13 6.97
CA LEU A 85 -7.06 -1.60 8.34
C LEU A 85 -7.50 -0.47 9.27
N PHE A 86 -6.94 0.72 9.12
CA PHE A 86 -7.32 1.89 9.91
C PHE A 86 -8.79 2.26 9.67
N ASP A 87 -9.21 2.32 8.40
CA ASP A 87 -10.58 2.72 8.02
C ASP A 87 -11.62 1.67 8.46
N GLN A 88 -11.22 0.40 8.57
CA GLN A 88 -12.04 -0.67 9.15
C GLN A 88 -12.02 -0.71 10.69
N GLY A 89 -11.26 0.17 11.36
CA GLY A 89 -11.11 0.17 12.81
C GLY A 89 -10.26 -0.98 13.37
N ARG A 90 -9.54 -1.70 12.52
CA ARG A 90 -8.66 -2.84 12.87
C ARG A 90 -7.29 -2.34 13.30
N PHE A 91 -7.27 -1.53 14.35
CA PHE A 91 -6.10 -0.74 14.77
C PHE A 91 -4.90 -1.59 15.20
N ASP A 92 -5.12 -2.73 15.85
CA ASP A 92 -4.03 -3.61 16.28
C ASP A 92 -3.34 -4.27 15.08
N GLU A 93 -4.10 -4.65 14.05
CA GLU A 93 -3.53 -5.16 12.81
C GLU A 93 -2.81 -4.07 12.02
N CYS A 94 -3.35 -2.84 12.01
CA CYS A 94 -2.69 -1.70 11.39
C CYS A 94 -1.32 -1.43 12.03
N GLU A 95 -1.24 -1.47 13.36
CA GLU A 95 0.00 -1.33 14.12
C GLU A 95 1.05 -2.40 13.74
N LEU A 96 0.62 -3.65 13.56
CA LEU A 96 1.50 -4.72 13.09
C LEU A 96 2.04 -4.47 11.67
N ILE A 97 1.20 -3.97 10.76
CA ILE A 97 1.62 -3.62 9.40
C ILE A 97 2.63 -2.47 9.40
N LEU A 98 2.44 -1.44 10.23
CA LEU A 98 3.40 -0.34 10.37
C LEU A 98 4.74 -0.83 10.95
N ALA A 99 4.70 -1.68 11.97
CA ALA A 99 5.90 -2.27 12.55
C ALA A 99 6.69 -3.12 11.53
N GLN A 100 5.99 -3.82 10.63
CA GLN A 100 6.63 -4.52 9.51
C GLN A 100 7.22 -3.54 8.48
N ALA A 101 6.49 -2.48 8.15
CA ALA A 101 6.92 -1.46 7.19
C ALA A 101 8.21 -0.76 7.64
N GLU A 102 8.39 -0.50 8.94
CA GLU A 102 9.63 0.05 9.52
C GLU A 102 10.88 -0.77 9.22
N GLN A 103 10.74 -2.08 9.03
CA GLN A 103 11.86 -2.97 8.73
C GLN A 103 12.23 -2.96 7.24
N VAL A 104 11.44 -2.29 6.39
CA VAL A 104 11.66 -2.24 4.93
C VAL A 104 12.71 -1.17 4.61
N PRO A 105 13.81 -1.53 3.92
CA PRO A 105 14.83 -0.56 3.53
C PRO A 105 14.27 0.61 2.71
N GLY A 106 14.61 1.83 3.11
CA GLY A 106 14.17 3.06 2.46
C GLY A 106 12.70 3.41 2.69
N VAL A 107 11.98 2.75 3.60
CA VAL A 107 10.61 3.16 3.93
C VAL A 107 10.58 4.65 4.33
N GLU A 108 9.55 5.35 3.86
CA GLU A 108 9.32 6.75 4.19
C GLU A 108 8.95 6.84 5.67
N LYS A 109 9.88 7.31 6.50
CA LYS A 109 9.69 7.32 7.96
C LYS A 109 8.65 8.35 8.35
N SER A 110 8.55 9.44 7.59
CA SER A 110 7.53 10.46 7.81
C SER A 110 6.11 9.87 7.72
N PHE A 111 5.84 9.06 6.70
CA PHE A 111 4.59 8.27 6.59
C PHE A 111 4.36 7.38 7.82
N ILE A 112 5.35 6.58 8.22
CA ILE A 112 5.19 5.65 9.36
C ILE A 112 4.83 6.38 10.65
N PHE A 113 5.55 7.46 10.98
CA PHE A 113 5.29 8.23 12.19
C PHE A 113 3.95 8.98 12.12
N ASN A 114 3.51 9.39 10.93
CA ASN A 114 2.17 9.95 10.76
C ASN A 114 1.08 8.92 11.12
N GLU A 115 1.21 7.68 10.62
CA GLU A 115 0.24 6.62 10.88
C GLU A 115 0.21 6.20 12.37
N TYR A 116 1.36 6.15 13.05
CA TYR A 116 1.38 5.99 14.51
C TYR A 116 0.71 7.15 15.25
N GLY A 117 0.84 8.38 14.72
CA GLY A 117 0.12 9.54 15.24
C GLY A 117 -1.39 9.31 15.21
N ARG A 118 -1.90 8.90 14.05
CA ARG A 118 -3.33 8.58 13.84
C ARG A 118 -3.81 7.45 14.76
N LEU A 119 -3.04 6.37 14.89
CA LEU A 119 -3.37 5.24 15.77
C LEU A 119 -3.42 5.67 17.25
N ASN A 120 -2.45 6.46 17.70
CA ASN A 120 -2.45 6.95 19.08
C ASN A 120 -3.60 7.91 19.35
N GLU A 121 -3.98 8.71 18.35
CA GLU A 121 -5.11 9.64 18.44
C GLU A 121 -6.43 8.90 18.64
N VAL A 122 -6.74 7.88 17.82
CA VAL A 122 -7.97 7.07 17.98
C VAL A 122 -7.98 6.27 19.30
N LYS A 123 -6.81 5.92 19.83
CA LYS A 123 -6.65 5.29 21.16
C LYS A 123 -6.74 6.31 22.32
N GLY A 124 -6.89 7.61 22.05
CA GLY A 124 -6.92 8.67 23.07
C GLY A 124 -5.57 9.00 23.71
N GLN A 125 -4.48 8.47 23.17
CA GLN A 125 -3.11 8.63 23.67
C GLN A 125 -2.46 9.90 23.11
N TYR A 126 -3.08 11.05 23.35
CA TYR A 126 -2.74 12.29 22.67
C TYR A 126 -1.27 12.74 22.84
N ARG A 127 -0.64 12.45 23.98
CA ARG A 127 0.80 12.75 24.17
C ARG A 127 1.67 11.95 23.22
N SER A 128 1.36 10.66 23.04
CA SER A 128 2.04 9.78 22.09
C SER A 128 1.77 10.24 20.66
N ALA A 129 0.52 10.56 20.34
CA ALA A 129 0.14 11.06 19.01
C ALA A 129 0.91 12.33 18.62
N ILE A 130 0.95 13.33 19.51
CA ILE A 130 1.70 14.58 19.28
C ILE A 130 3.19 14.30 19.07
N LYS A 131 3.77 13.36 19.83
CA LYS A 131 5.17 12.97 19.64
C LYS A 131 5.38 12.37 18.25
N SER A 132 4.55 11.40 17.85
CA SER A 132 4.63 10.74 16.55
C SER A 132 4.47 11.75 15.40
N TYR A 133 3.52 12.67 15.46
CA TYR A 133 3.36 13.71 14.44
C TYR A 133 4.58 14.65 14.35
N LYS A 134 5.22 14.98 15.48
CA LYS A 134 6.48 15.74 15.46
C LYS A 134 7.63 14.97 14.83
N ASP A 135 7.72 13.67 15.11
CA ASP A 135 8.72 12.80 14.48
C ASP A 135 8.45 12.70 12.97
N ALA A 136 7.20 12.63 12.53
CA ALA A 136 6.83 12.65 11.11
C ALA A 136 7.35 13.91 10.39
N ILE A 137 7.11 15.09 10.97
CA ILE A 137 7.60 16.37 10.44
C ILE A 137 9.14 16.41 10.39
N LYS A 138 9.80 15.88 11.41
CA LYS A 138 11.26 15.83 11.44
C LYS A 138 11.81 14.97 10.30
N TRP A 139 11.18 13.84 10.01
CA TRP A 139 11.62 12.96 8.92
C TRP A 139 11.27 13.51 7.54
N SER A 140 10.16 14.23 7.37
CA SER A 140 9.80 14.85 6.08
C SER A 140 10.74 15.98 5.66
N LEU A 141 11.50 16.55 6.60
CA LEU A 141 12.46 17.63 6.36
C LEU A 141 13.91 17.15 6.24
N ASN A 142 14.15 15.85 6.39
CA ASN A 142 15.46 15.26 6.16
C ASN A 142 15.54 14.77 4.70
N ASP A 143 16.31 15.46 3.86
CA ASP A 143 16.53 15.16 2.43
C ASP A 143 17.31 13.83 2.15
N HIS A 144 17.24 12.85 3.04
CA HIS A 144 18.04 11.61 3.00
C HIS A 144 17.22 10.33 3.10
N GLU A 145 15.95 10.36 2.71
CA GLU A 145 15.15 9.13 2.51
C GLU A 145 15.49 8.40 1.20
#